data_AF-C2XNR6-F1
#
_entry.id   AF-C2XNR6-F1
#
_cell.length_a   1.000
_cell.length_b   1.000
_cell.length_c   1.000
_cell.angle_alpha   90.00
_cell.angle_beta   90.00
_cell.angle_gamma   90.00
#
_symmetry.space_group_name_H-M   'P 1'
#
loop_
_entity.id
_entity.type
_entity.pdbx_description
1 polymer ?
#
loop_
_entity_poly.entity_id
_entity_poly.type
_entity_poly.pdbx_seq_one_letter_code
_entity_poly.pdbx_strand_id
1 'polypeptide(L)'
;MLPLYTLDAILLDIEMPKMTGIELAQKLVSEGIDVPVIFSTAYPNYALEAFRVQALDYILKPLTPNAVKDLDYRLKKYYGVSNQQRNSNTLQVQLYGNTFVKKDHQSLKWPTRVTEELFYYFLLHKEKAVSKWHIIDDIWPNIAEKRALANLYNTIYRIRQLFSELNVPITIERTTDGYAMHINQTIQFIEKHNTNDLLLESKGYLWAYKLQSI
;
A
#
# COMPACT_ATOMS: atom_id res chain seq x y z
N MET A 1 10.05 -26.52 -5.86
CA MET A 1 10.14 -25.46 -4.85
C MET A 1 10.80 -24.28 -5.55
N LEU A 2 10.11 -23.18 -5.81
CA LEU A 2 10.74 -21.98 -6.38
C LEU A 2 11.82 -21.51 -5.39
N PRO A 3 13.05 -21.19 -5.82
CA PRO A 3 14.07 -20.68 -4.91
C PRO A 3 13.57 -19.40 -4.22
N LEU A 4 14.09 -19.12 -3.02
CA LEU A 4 13.84 -17.90 -2.23
C LEU A 4 14.40 -16.66 -2.95
N TYR A 5 13.90 -16.35 -4.15
CA TYR A 5 14.11 -15.08 -4.82
C TYR A 5 13.08 -14.09 -4.28
N THR A 6 13.55 -12.90 -3.92
CA THR A 6 12.66 -11.74 -3.75
C THR A 6 12.11 -11.40 -5.13
N LEU A 7 10.81 -11.62 -5.34
CA LEU A 7 10.13 -11.28 -6.58
C LEU A 7 9.69 -9.82 -6.51
N ASP A 8 10.12 -9.01 -7.48
CA ASP A 8 9.69 -7.61 -7.58
C ASP A 8 8.33 -7.46 -8.26
N ALA A 9 7.94 -8.43 -9.10
CA ALA A 9 6.65 -8.46 -9.78
C ALA A 9 6.37 -9.87 -10.30
N ILE A 10 5.09 -10.19 -10.52
CA ILE A 10 4.66 -11.45 -11.14
C ILE A 10 3.90 -11.12 -12.42
N LEU A 11 4.39 -11.62 -13.56
CA LEU A 11 3.67 -11.57 -14.83
C LEU A 11 2.90 -12.88 -15.03
N LEU A 12 1.57 -12.83 -15.10
CA LEU A 12 0.70 -14.00 -15.21
C LEU A 12 -0.11 -13.99 -16.50
N ASP A 13 -0.22 -15.15 -17.16
CA ASP A 13 -1.28 -15.35 -18.13
C ASP A 13 -2.60 -15.64 -17.41
N ILE A 14 -3.71 -15.27 -18.01
CA ILE A 14 -5.05 -15.50 -17.44
C ILE A 14 -5.53 -16.91 -17.78
N GLU A 15 -5.40 -17.33 -19.03
CA GLU A 15 -5.78 -18.69 -19.43
C GLU A 15 -4.59 -19.62 -19.25
N MET A 16 -4.58 -20.34 -18.12
CA MET A 16 -3.58 -21.35 -17.81
C MET A 16 -4.27 -22.70 -17.53
N PRO A 17 -3.65 -23.83 -17.89
CA PRO A 17 -4.19 -25.14 -17.55
C PRO A 17 -4.33 -25.33 -16.03
N LYS A 18 -5.39 -26.03 -15.61
CA LYS A 18 -5.73 -26.39 -14.22
C LYS A 18 -6.21 -25.24 -13.33
N MET A 19 -5.65 -24.05 -13.45
CA MET A 19 -6.00 -22.88 -12.65
C MET A 19 -5.72 -21.62 -13.46
N THR A 20 -6.65 -20.68 -13.47
CA THR A 20 -6.52 -19.39 -14.15
C THR A 20 -5.50 -18.49 -13.44
N GLY A 21 -4.95 -17.51 -14.16
CA GLY A 21 -4.09 -16.49 -13.55
C GLY A 21 -4.80 -15.68 -12.47
N ILE A 22 -6.11 -15.46 -12.62
CA ILE A 22 -6.93 -14.73 -11.66
C ILE A 22 -7.05 -15.53 -10.36
N GLU A 23 -7.36 -16.83 -10.45
CA GLU A 23 -7.40 -17.72 -9.28
C GLU A 23 -6.04 -17.82 -8.59
N LEU A 24 -4.95 -17.89 -9.38
CA LEU A 24 -3.60 -17.84 -8.82
C LEU A 24 -3.35 -16.53 -8.08
N ALA A 25 -3.68 -15.38 -8.66
CA ALA A 25 -3.51 -14.08 -8.00
C ALA A 25 -4.29 -14.01 -6.67
N GLN A 26 -5.54 -14.49 -6.65
CA GLN A 26 -6.33 -14.58 -5.42
C GLN A 26 -5.67 -15.48 -4.38
N LYS A 27 -5.12 -16.63 -4.82
CA LYS A 27 -4.42 -17.56 -3.96
C LYS A 27 -3.15 -16.94 -3.37
N LEU A 28 -2.33 -16.26 -4.18
CA LEU A 28 -1.13 -15.56 -3.74
C LEU A 28 -1.43 -14.55 -2.63
N VAL A 29 -2.48 -13.72 -2.82
CA VAL A 29 -2.94 -12.79 -1.78
C VAL A 29 -3.40 -13.53 -0.52
N SER A 30 -4.12 -14.65 -0.67
CA SER A 30 -4.58 -15.47 0.46
C SER A 30 -3.48 -16.21 1.22
N GLU A 31 -2.34 -16.44 0.57
CA GLU A 31 -1.12 -17.05 1.11
C GLU A 31 -0.12 -15.99 1.62
N GLY A 32 -0.46 -14.73 1.47
CA GLY A 32 0.31 -13.61 1.95
C GLY A 32 1.55 -13.24 1.15
N ILE A 33 1.50 -13.55 -0.14
CA ILE A 33 2.51 -13.15 -1.11
C ILE A 33 2.16 -11.75 -1.60
N ASP A 34 2.70 -10.74 -0.92
CA ASP A 34 2.58 -9.32 -1.26
C ASP A 34 3.58 -8.93 -2.35
N VAL A 35 3.28 -9.33 -3.59
CA VAL A 35 4.05 -8.99 -4.80
C VAL A 35 3.07 -8.49 -5.86
N PRO A 36 3.33 -7.36 -6.54
CA PRO A 36 2.42 -6.84 -7.55
C PRO A 36 2.25 -7.83 -8.71
N VAL A 37 0.99 -8.11 -9.04
CA VAL A 37 0.61 -8.98 -10.16
C VAL A 37 0.31 -8.13 -11.38
N ILE A 38 0.89 -8.51 -12.52
CA ILE A 38 0.58 -7.97 -13.84
C ILE A 38 0.02 -9.10 -14.67
N PHE A 39 -1.15 -8.90 -15.26
CA PHE A 39 -1.68 -9.85 -16.23
C PHE A 39 -1.15 -9.56 -17.62
N SER A 40 -0.73 -10.60 -18.34
CA SER A 40 -0.48 -10.53 -19.77
C SER A 40 -1.23 -11.61 -20.51
N THR A 41 -2.17 -11.22 -21.37
CA THR A 41 -3.11 -12.15 -22.01
C THR A 41 -3.47 -11.72 -23.43
N ALA A 42 -3.96 -12.64 -24.26
CA ALA A 42 -4.50 -12.32 -25.59
C ALA A 42 -5.97 -11.85 -25.53
N TYR A 43 -6.62 -11.96 -24.38
CA TYR A 43 -8.05 -11.75 -24.21
C TYR A 43 -8.32 -10.38 -23.60
N PRO A 44 -9.09 -9.48 -24.21
CA PRO A 44 -9.36 -8.14 -23.65
C PRO A 44 -10.46 -8.10 -22.57
N ASN A 45 -11.27 -9.16 -22.49
CA ASN A 45 -12.48 -9.20 -21.66
C ASN A 45 -12.23 -9.45 -20.17
N TYR A 46 -11.01 -9.73 -19.73
CA TYR A 46 -10.70 -10.02 -18.32
C TYR A 46 -10.17 -8.81 -17.53
N ALA A 47 -10.18 -7.62 -18.12
CA ALA A 47 -9.66 -6.41 -17.47
C ALA A 47 -10.40 -6.06 -16.17
N LEU A 48 -11.71 -6.32 -16.11
CA LEU A 48 -12.52 -6.06 -14.92
C LEU A 48 -12.16 -7.01 -13.77
N GLU A 49 -11.93 -8.28 -14.08
CA GLU A 49 -11.53 -9.31 -13.14
C GLU A 49 -10.12 -9.05 -12.60
N ALA A 50 -9.21 -8.64 -13.49
CA ALA A 50 -7.86 -8.19 -13.11
C ALA A 50 -7.91 -7.03 -12.11
N PHE A 51 -8.81 -6.06 -12.33
CA PHE A 51 -9.02 -4.97 -11.39
C PHE A 51 -9.57 -5.46 -10.03
N ARG A 52 -10.50 -6.43 -10.02
CA ARG A 52 -11.07 -6.98 -8.77
C ARG A 52 -10.01 -7.63 -7.87
N VAL A 53 -8.98 -8.23 -8.46
CA VAL A 53 -7.87 -8.83 -7.72
C VAL A 53 -6.72 -7.85 -7.44
N GLN A 54 -6.94 -6.55 -7.66
CA GLN A 54 -5.93 -5.52 -7.41
C GLN A 54 -4.63 -5.79 -8.20
N ALA A 55 -4.76 -6.20 -9.46
CA ALA A 55 -3.60 -6.27 -10.36
C ALA A 55 -2.99 -4.87 -10.52
N LEU A 56 -1.66 -4.79 -10.52
CA LEU A 56 -0.95 -3.55 -10.83
C LEU A 56 -1.21 -3.12 -12.27
N ASP A 57 -1.30 -4.09 -13.19
CA ASP A 57 -1.41 -3.80 -14.62
C ASP A 57 -2.00 -4.97 -15.42
N TYR A 58 -2.48 -4.65 -16.63
CA TYR A 58 -3.11 -5.57 -17.58
C TYR A 58 -2.62 -5.27 -19.00
N ILE A 59 -1.83 -6.18 -19.57
CA ILE A 59 -1.14 -5.98 -20.85
C ILE A 59 -1.65 -6.99 -21.87
N LEU A 60 -2.21 -6.51 -22.98
CA LEU A 60 -2.57 -7.36 -24.09
C LEU A 60 -1.31 -7.88 -24.82
N LYS A 61 -1.29 -9.17 -25.13
CA LYS A 61 -0.26 -9.78 -25.98
C LYS A 61 -0.44 -9.31 -27.42
N PRO A 62 0.65 -9.06 -28.16
CA PRO A 62 2.06 -9.23 -27.77
C PRO A 62 2.58 -8.10 -26.87
N LEU A 63 3.49 -8.41 -25.93
CA LEU A 63 4.21 -7.39 -25.17
C LEU A 63 5.10 -6.57 -26.11
N THR A 64 4.72 -5.31 -26.34
CA THR A 64 5.52 -4.38 -27.15
C THR A 64 6.62 -3.73 -26.29
N PRO A 65 7.72 -3.25 -26.89
CA PRO A 65 8.75 -2.51 -26.15
C PRO A 65 8.21 -1.30 -25.39
N ASN A 66 7.17 -0.63 -25.92
CA ASN A 66 6.52 0.49 -25.23
C ASN A 66 5.72 0.01 -24.00
N ALA A 67 4.96 -1.08 -24.12
CA ALA A 67 4.25 -1.66 -22.98
C ALA A 67 5.19 -2.05 -21.84
N VAL A 68 6.38 -2.59 -22.16
CA VAL A 68 7.42 -2.92 -21.17
C VAL A 68 7.98 -1.66 -20.50
N LYS A 69 8.25 -0.59 -21.26
CA LYS A 69 8.70 0.69 -20.69
C LYS A 69 7.66 1.32 -19.77
N ASP A 70 6.40 1.29 -20.17
CA ASP A 70 5.30 1.81 -19.37
C ASP A 70 5.11 1.01 -18.08
N LEU A 71 5.27 -0.32 -18.16
CA LEU A 71 5.26 -1.20 -16.99
C LEU A 71 6.43 -0.91 -16.05
N ASP A 72 7.66 -0.77 -16.57
CA ASP A 72 8.83 -0.40 -15.77
C ASP A 72 8.61 0.94 -15.03
N TYR A 73 8.04 1.93 -15.71
CA TYR A 73 7.66 3.20 -15.09
C TYR A 73 6.63 3.00 -13.96
N ARG A 74 5.56 2.23 -14.20
CA ARG A 74 4.53 1.92 -13.18
C ARG A 74 5.11 1.17 -11.98
N LEU A 75 5.99 0.20 -12.20
CA LEU A 75 6.66 -0.56 -11.13
C LEU A 75 7.58 0.33 -10.30
N LYS A 76 8.42 1.15 -10.94
CA LYS A 76 9.25 2.12 -10.23
C LYS A 76 8.41 3.07 -9.41
N LYS A 77 7.27 3.51 -9.93
CA LYS A 77 6.34 4.38 -9.21
C LYS A 77 5.67 3.67 -8.03
N TYR A 78 5.24 2.42 -8.20
CA TYR A 78 4.68 1.57 -7.14
C TYR A 78 5.65 1.36 -5.98
N TYR A 79 6.95 1.19 -6.28
CA TYR A 79 8.03 1.09 -5.30
C TYR A 79 8.65 2.44 -4.88
N GLY A 80 8.18 3.55 -5.44
CA GLY A 80 8.70 4.91 -5.21
C GLY A 80 10.14 5.18 -5.68
N VAL A 81 10.66 4.40 -6.62
CA VAL A 81 12.00 4.53 -7.24
C VAL A 81 12.03 5.62 -8.35
N SER A 82 11.03 6.51 -8.41
CA SER A 82 10.89 7.49 -9.49
C SER A 82 11.86 8.69 -9.35
N ASN A 83 12.97 8.66 -10.08
CA ASN A 83 13.77 9.85 -10.40
C ASN A 83 13.00 10.73 -11.40
N GLN A 84 12.13 11.68 -11.02
CA GLN A 84 11.89 12.95 -11.73
C GLN A 84 11.04 13.96 -10.90
N GLN A 85 11.59 15.18 -10.81
CA GLN A 85 11.00 16.51 -10.59
C GLN A 85 10.45 16.92 -9.20
N ARG A 86 11.29 17.76 -8.57
CA ARG A 86 11.17 18.82 -7.53
C ARG A 86 9.86 19.63 -7.42
N ASN A 87 8.71 19.19 -7.93
CA ASN A 87 7.45 19.73 -7.45
C ASN A 87 7.16 19.04 -6.13
N SER A 88 7.33 19.79 -5.03
CA SER A 88 7.06 19.35 -3.67
C SER A 88 5.58 18.94 -3.53
N ASN A 89 5.25 17.68 -3.86
CA ASN A 89 3.97 17.06 -3.55
C ASN A 89 3.96 16.71 -2.06
N THR A 90 3.93 17.75 -1.24
CA THR A 90 3.93 17.61 0.20
C THR A 90 2.52 17.36 0.70
N LEU A 91 2.43 16.54 1.75
CA LEU A 91 1.22 16.35 2.53
C LEU A 91 1.31 17.21 3.79
N GLN A 92 0.23 17.92 4.09
CA GLN A 92 0.04 18.52 5.40
C GLN A 92 -0.67 17.52 6.30
N VAL A 93 -0.04 17.19 7.42
CA VAL A 93 -0.57 16.19 8.37
C VAL A 93 -0.73 16.83 9.74
N GLN A 94 -1.92 16.73 10.32
CA GLN A 94 -2.16 17.09 11.72
C GLN A 94 -2.50 15.82 12.50
N LEU A 95 -1.71 15.53 13.54
CA LEU A 95 -1.87 14.33 14.38
C LEU A 95 -2.62 14.61 15.70
N TYR A 96 -2.59 15.84 16.19
CA TYR A 96 -3.22 16.24 17.45
C TYR A 96 -4.57 16.92 17.21
N GLY A 97 -5.52 16.65 18.10
CA GLY A 97 -6.89 17.14 18.00
C GLY A 97 -7.62 16.56 16.78
N ASN A 98 -8.28 17.43 16.01
CA ASN A 98 -8.94 17.04 14.77
C ASN A 98 -7.93 16.68 13.67
N THR A 99 -7.61 15.38 13.60
CA THR A 99 -6.66 14.86 12.61
C THR A 99 -7.09 15.02 11.18
N PHE A 100 -6.12 15.30 10.31
CA PHE A 100 -6.32 15.34 8.87
C PHE A 100 -5.03 15.09 8.11
N VAL A 101 -5.21 14.68 6.86
CA VAL A 101 -4.17 14.70 5.82
C VAL A 101 -4.70 15.52 4.65
N LYS A 102 -3.92 16.49 4.20
CA LYS A 102 -4.25 17.35 3.06
C LYS A 102 -3.14 17.32 2.02
N LYS A 103 -3.53 17.37 0.75
CA LYS A 103 -2.66 17.67 -0.39
C LYS A 103 -3.22 18.91 -1.08
N ASP A 104 -2.39 19.90 -1.37
CA ASP A 104 -2.82 21.13 -2.07
C ASP A 104 -4.05 21.79 -1.41
N HIS A 105 -4.03 21.86 -0.06
CA HIS A 105 -5.12 22.35 0.80
C HIS A 105 -6.44 21.56 0.78
N GLN A 106 -6.55 20.50 -0.03
CA GLN A 106 -7.71 19.63 -0.09
C GLN A 106 -7.53 18.41 0.81
N SER A 107 -8.60 18.02 1.52
CA SER A 107 -8.58 16.80 2.33
C SER A 107 -8.35 15.58 1.43
N LEU A 108 -7.41 14.72 1.84
CA LEU A 108 -7.09 13.49 1.15
C LEU A 108 -8.30 12.55 1.16
N LYS A 109 -8.66 11.99 0.01
CA LYS A 109 -9.71 10.98 -0.11
C LYS A 109 -9.11 9.59 0.09
N TRP A 110 -9.31 9.03 1.28
CA TRP A 110 -8.86 7.68 1.59
C TRP A 110 -9.73 6.61 0.93
N PRO A 111 -9.14 5.56 0.30
CA PRO A 111 -9.89 4.44 -0.24
C PRO A 111 -10.80 3.76 0.78
N THR A 112 -10.32 3.61 2.01
CA THR A 112 -11.09 3.08 3.15
C THR A 112 -10.63 3.76 4.43
N ARG A 113 -11.44 3.69 5.49
CA ARG A 113 -11.05 4.14 6.83
C ARG A 113 -9.78 3.43 7.33
N VAL A 114 -9.64 2.14 7.07
CA VAL A 114 -8.49 1.35 7.54
C VAL A 114 -7.20 1.73 6.79
N THR A 115 -7.31 2.17 5.53
CA THR A 115 -6.18 2.74 4.79
C THR A 115 -5.62 3.98 5.48
N GLU A 116 -6.51 4.84 5.98
CA GLU A 116 -6.12 6.02 6.78
C GLU A 116 -5.52 5.62 8.13
N GLU A 117 -6.15 4.70 8.86
CA GLU A 117 -5.67 4.24 10.16
C GLU A 117 -4.27 3.61 10.06
N LEU A 118 -4.05 2.73 9.08
CA LEU A 118 -2.74 2.12 8.85
C LEU A 118 -1.67 3.15 8.44
N PHE A 119 -2.04 4.20 7.71
CA PHE A 119 -1.11 5.29 7.41
C PHE A 119 -0.67 6.03 8.68
N TYR A 120 -1.61 6.43 9.55
CA TYR A 120 -1.26 7.05 10.83
C TYR A 120 -0.43 6.12 11.70
N TYR A 121 -0.75 4.82 11.73
CA TYR A 121 0.03 3.83 12.45
C TYR A 121 1.50 3.84 12.01
N PHE A 122 1.77 3.83 10.70
CA PHE A 122 3.14 3.91 10.20
C PHE A 122 3.82 5.25 10.53
N LEU A 123 3.10 6.38 10.50
CA LEU A 123 3.65 7.67 10.90
C LEU A 123 4.12 7.67 12.36
N LEU A 124 3.36 7.04 13.25
CA LEU A 124 3.74 6.92 14.67
C LEU A 124 5.00 6.08 14.86
N HIS A 125 5.30 5.16 13.95
CA HIS A 125 6.50 4.33 13.98
C HIS A 125 7.74 5.00 13.38
N LYS A 126 7.63 6.24 12.86
CA LYS A 126 8.76 7.09 12.45
C LYS A 126 9.78 6.38 11.55
N GLU A 127 9.29 5.79 10.47
CA GLU A 127 10.09 5.03 9.48
C GLU A 127 10.77 3.75 10.00
N LYS A 128 10.52 3.33 11.23
CA LYS A 128 11.00 2.04 11.73
C LYS A 128 10.22 0.90 11.10
N ALA A 129 10.90 -0.21 10.86
CA ALA A 129 10.26 -1.45 10.46
C ALA A 129 9.33 -1.97 11.57
N VAL A 130 8.13 -2.39 11.18
CA VAL A 130 7.12 -2.97 12.07
C VAL A 130 6.77 -4.36 11.57
N SER A 131 6.73 -5.34 12.49
CA SER A 131 6.33 -6.70 12.15
C SER A 131 4.89 -6.73 11.65
N LYS A 132 4.61 -7.52 10.62
CA LYS A 132 3.26 -7.77 10.12
C LYS A 132 2.34 -8.33 11.20
N TRP A 133 2.89 -9.08 12.16
CA TRP A 133 2.14 -9.65 13.28
C TRP A 133 1.61 -8.56 14.21
N HIS A 134 2.47 -7.62 14.59
CA HIS A 134 2.04 -6.46 15.38
C HIS A 134 1.04 -5.59 14.62
N ILE A 135 1.27 -5.35 13.31
CA ILE A 135 0.33 -4.58 12.50
C ILE A 135 -1.05 -5.25 12.50
N ILE A 136 -1.13 -6.57 12.31
CA ILE A 136 -2.44 -7.24 12.25
C ILE A 136 -3.15 -7.29 13.60
N ASP A 137 -2.42 -7.52 14.68
CA ASP A 137 -2.98 -7.61 16.03
C ASP A 137 -3.61 -6.27 16.44
N ASP A 138 -2.97 -5.18 16.06
CA ASP A 138 -3.41 -3.88 16.48
C ASP A 138 -4.46 -3.23 15.55
N ILE A 139 -4.35 -3.42 14.23
CA ILE A 139 -5.26 -2.80 13.24
C ILE A 139 -6.50 -3.66 12.99
N TRP A 140 -6.39 -4.98 13.13
CA TRP A 140 -7.48 -5.93 12.94
C TRP A 140 -7.66 -6.87 14.14
N PRO A 141 -7.91 -6.33 15.35
CA PRO A 141 -8.08 -7.15 16.53
C PRO A 141 -9.29 -8.07 16.36
N ASN A 142 -9.16 -9.33 16.79
CA ASN A 142 -10.21 -10.36 16.72
C ASN A 142 -10.57 -10.85 15.31
N ILE A 143 -9.71 -10.61 14.31
CA ILE A 143 -9.85 -11.24 12.99
C ILE A 143 -8.93 -12.48 12.95
N ALA A 144 -9.41 -13.57 12.37
CA ALA A 144 -8.59 -14.76 12.16
C ALA A 144 -7.33 -14.40 11.35
N GLU A 145 -6.17 -14.89 11.80
CA GLU A 145 -4.83 -14.54 11.30
C GLU A 145 -4.74 -14.48 9.77
N LYS A 146 -5.16 -15.56 9.08
CA LYS A 146 -5.15 -15.63 7.61
C LYS A 146 -5.92 -14.48 6.96
N ARG A 147 -7.06 -14.10 7.53
CA ARG A 147 -7.89 -13.00 7.03
C ARG A 147 -7.28 -11.64 7.38
N ALA A 148 -6.69 -11.49 8.56
CA ALA A 148 -6.02 -10.27 8.96
C ALA A 148 -4.79 -9.97 8.09
N LEU A 149 -3.98 -11.00 7.78
CA LEU A 149 -2.88 -10.91 6.82
C LEU A 149 -3.38 -10.50 5.43
N ALA A 150 -4.42 -11.14 4.90
CA ALA A 150 -5.01 -10.75 3.62
C ALA A 150 -5.51 -9.30 3.62
N ASN A 151 -6.10 -8.82 4.73
CA ASN A 151 -6.50 -7.43 4.88
C ASN A 151 -5.29 -6.49 4.88
N LEU A 152 -4.20 -6.85 5.57
CA LEU A 152 -2.96 -6.10 5.59
C LEU A 152 -2.42 -5.90 4.17
N TYR A 153 -2.22 -6.98 3.42
CA TYR A 153 -1.66 -6.91 2.06
C TYR A 153 -2.51 -6.06 1.12
N ASN A 154 -3.83 -6.25 1.14
CA ASN A 154 -4.77 -5.42 0.39
C ASN A 154 -4.71 -3.94 0.79
N THR A 155 -4.54 -3.65 2.08
CA THR A 155 -4.47 -2.27 2.58
C THR A 155 -3.15 -1.61 2.17
N ILE A 156 -2.04 -2.33 2.26
CA ILE A 156 -0.72 -1.87 1.79
C ILE A 156 -0.76 -1.56 0.28
N TYR A 157 -1.35 -2.45 -0.52
CA TYR A 157 -1.55 -2.21 -1.95
C TYR A 157 -2.32 -0.91 -2.20
N ARG A 158 -3.44 -0.69 -1.50
CA ARG A 158 -4.26 0.53 -1.64
C ARG A 158 -3.49 1.79 -1.26
N ILE A 159 -2.64 1.74 -0.23
CA ILE A 159 -1.79 2.89 0.14
C ILE A 159 -0.76 3.18 -0.96
N ARG A 160 -0.04 2.15 -1.43
CA ARG A 160 0.94 2.29 -2.52
C ARG A 160 0.30 2.89 -3.77
N GLN A 161 -0.89 2.41 -4.14
CA GLN A 161 -1.62 2.92 -5.28
C GLN A 161 -2.07 4.37 -5.10
N LEU A 162 -2.62 4.72 -3.93
CA LEU A 162 -3.02 6.09 -3.61
C LEU A 162 -1.85 7.07 -3.75
N PHE A 163 -0.70 6.80 -3.13
CA PHE A 163 0.43 7.71 -3.17
C PHE A 163 1.11 7.75 -4.54
N SER A 164 1.12 6.61 -5.25
CA SER A 164 1.48 6.58 -6.67
C SER A 164 0.58 7.52 -7.47
N GLU A 165 -0.75 7.35 -7.47
CA GLU A 165 -1.67 8.20 -8.24
C GLU A 165 -1.52 9.70 -7.93
N LEU A 166 -1.28 10.03 -6.66
CA LEU A 166 -1.06 11.42 -6.21
C LEU A 166 0.35 11.95 -6.48
N ASN A 167 1.26 11.13 -6.99
CA ASN A 167 2.67 11.44 -7.17
C ASN A 167 3.33 11.92 -5.85
N VAL A 168 2.92 11.35 -4.72
CA VAL A 168 3.51 11.61 -3.41
C VAL A 168 4.56 10.51 -3.18
N PRO A 169 5.85 10.82 -3.03
CA PRO A 169 6.89 9.80 -2.93
C PRO A 169 6.97 9.19 -1.53
N ILE A 170 5.84 8.80 -0.94
CA ILE A 170 5.82 7.95 0.27
C ILE A 170 5.93 6.50 -0.18
N THR A 171 6.87 5.76 0.39
CA THR A 171 7.06 4.34 0.09
C THR A 171 6.70 3.47 1.28
N ILE A 172 6.18 2.28 1.00
CA ILE A 172 6.02 1.22 2.00
C ILE A 172 6.81 0.01 1.51
N GLU A 173 7.95 -0.22 2.13
CA GLU A 173 8.88 -1.29 1.79
C GLU A 173 8.58 -2.53 2.63
N ARG A 174 8.66 -3.69 1.98
CA ARG A 174 8.57 -4.97 2.66
C ARG A 174 9.93 -5.28 3.29
N THR A 175 9.91 -5.60 4.58
CA THR A 175 11.07 -6.08 5.32
C THR A 175 10.99 -7.59 5.51
N THR A 176 11.97 -8.19 6.19
CA THR A 176 12.00 -9.64 6.46
C THR A 176 10.74 -10.14 7.18
N ASP A 177 10.19 -9.35 8.11
CA ASP A 177 9.04 -9.74 8.93
C ASP A 177 7.87 -8.74 8.90
N GLY A 178 7.91 -7.72 8.05
CA GLY A 178 6.80 -6.77 7.96
C GLY A 178 7.07 -5.62 7.01
N TYR A 179 6.86 -4.40 7.49
CA TYR A 179 6.83 -3.21 6.66
C TYR A 179 7.48 -2.00 7.31
N ALA A 180 8.14 -1.17 6.52
CA ALA A 180 8.60 0.16 6.90
C ALA A 180 8.01 1.17 5.93
N MET A 181 7.53 2.32 6.43
CA MET A 181 7.06 3.42 5.59
C MET A 181 8.07 4.55 5.62
N HIS A 182 8.56 4.97 4.46
CA HIS A 182 9.47 6.11 4.32
C HIS A 182 8.72 7.31 3.81
N ILE A 183 8.82 8.44 4.52
CA ILE A 183 8.08 9.65 4.15
C ILE A 183 8.83 10.47 3.10
N ASN A 184 10.13 10.22 2.90
CA ASN A 184 10.97 10.87 1.88
C ASN A 184 10.84 12.41 1.88
N GLN A 185 10.78 13.00 3.08
CA GLN A 185 10.64 14.45 3.31
C GLN A 185 9.37 15.08 2.69
N THR A 186 8.32 14.29 2.47
CA THR A 186 7.07 14.75 1.86
C THR A 186 6.04 15.26 2.85
N ILE A 187 6.23 15.04 4.15
CA ILE A 187 5.22 15.37 5.15
C ILE A 187 5.61 16.64 5.90
N GLN A 188 4.72 17.63 5.84
CA GLN A 188 4.74 18.79 6.72
C GLN A 188 3.76 18.54 7.87
N PHE A 189 4.30 18.34 9.07
CA PHE A 189 3.47 18.24 10.26
C PHE A 189 2.96 19.63 10.66
N ILE A 190 1.65 19.74 10.88
CA ILE A 190 1.02 20.94 11.42
C ILE A 190 0.96 20.78 12.93
N GLU A 191 1.82 21.52 13.61
CA GLU A 191 1.81 21.64 15.06
C GLU A 191 0.74 22.66 15.46
N LYS A 192 -0.41 22.16 15.91
CA LYS A 192 -1.35 22.95 16.70
C LYS A 192 -1.30 22.37 18.11
N HIS A 193 -0.48 22.98 18.96
CA HIS A 193 -0.31 22.56 20.35
C HIS A 193 -1.23 23.39 21.24
N ASN A 194 -2.48 22.96 21.40
CA ASN A 194 -3.17 23.22 22.65
C ASN A 194 -2.77 22.13 23.65
N THR A 195 -2.51 22.50 24.91
CA THR A 195 -2.02 21.59 25.96
C THR A 195 -2.96 20.40 26.24
N ASN A 196 -4.22 20.48 25.77
CA ASN A 196 -5.26 19.48 25.97
C ASN A 196 -5.56 18.62 24.73
N ASP A 197 -4.89 18.86 23.58
CA ASP A 197 -5.21 18.15 22.35
C ASP A 197 -4.75 16.70 22.41
N LEU A 198 -5.65 15.75 22.15
CA LEU A 198 -5.34 14.32 22.15
C LEU A 198 -4.75 13.89 20.80
N LEU A 199 -3.79 12.98 20.85
CA LEU A 199 -3.26 12.34 19.64
C LEU A 199 -4.36 11.47 19.01
N LEU A 200 -4.64 11.67 17.72
CA LEU A 200 -5.62 10.90 16.95
C LEU A 200 -7.07 10.92 17.49
N GLU A 201 -7.51 12.04 18.09
CA GLU A 201 -8.78 12.20 18.82
C GLU A 201 -10.04 11.69 18.08
N SER A 202 -10.06 11.72 16.75
CA SER A 202 -11.22 11.33 15.92
C SER A 202 -11.11 9.97 15.22
N LYS A 203 -10.03 9.21 15.46
CA LYS A 203 -9.64 8.06 14.61
C LYS A 203 -9.69 6.70 15.33
N GLY A 204 -10.89 6.25 15.71
CA GLY A 204 -11.22 4.81 15.84
C GLY A 204 -10.21 3.98 16.66
N TYR A 205 -10.09 2.68 16.39
CA TYR A 205 -9.31 1.70 17.17
C TYR A 205 -7.86 2.11 17.53
N LEU A 206 -7.31 3.16 16.92
CA LEU A 206 -6.04 3.76 17.33
C LEU A 206 -6.09 4.46 18.71
N TRP A 207 -7.27 4.76 19.27
CA TRP A 207 -7.40 5.27 20.64
C TRP A 207 -6.92 4.27 21.70
N ALA A 208 -6.88 2.97 21.36
CA ALA A 208 -6.39 1.90 22.23
C ALA A 208 -4.86 1.76 22.21
N TYR A 209 -4.15 2.48 21.34
CA TYR A 209 -2.69 2.61 21.45
C TYR A 209 -2.33 3.44 22.66
N LYS A 210 -2.17 2.75 23.79
CA LYS A 210 -1.31 3.22 24.86
C LYS A 210 0.10 3.36 24.27
N LEU A 211 0.50 4.59 24.00
CA LEU A 211 1.89 5.03 23.83
C LEU A 211 2.70 4.77 25.12
N GLN A 212 2.80 3.52 25.56
CA GLN A 212 3.60 3.14 26.72
C GLN A 212 5.01 2.66 26.33
N SER A 213 5.37 2.67 25.05
CA SER A 213 6.68 2.16 24.62
C SER A 213 7.12 2.66 23.23
N ILE A 214 7.14 3.99 23.02
CA ILE A 214 8.01 4.62 22.01
C ILE A 214 9.11 5.39 22.73
#